data_AF-A0A2S2PGY5-F1
#
_entry.id   AF-A0A2S2PGY5-F1
#
_cell.length_a   1.000
_cell.length_b   1.000
_cell.length_c   1.000
_cell.angle_alpha   90.00
_cell.angle_beta   90.00
_cell.angle_gamma   90.00
#
_symmetry.space_group_name_H-M   'P 1'
#
loop_
_entity.id
_entity.type
_entity.pdbx_description
1 polymer ?
#
loop_
_entity_poly.entity_id
_entity_poly.type
_entity_poly.pdbx_seq_one_letter_code
_entity_poly.pdbx_strand_id
1 'polypeptide(L)'
;MLNAYLCVKVYGEINPFLKKIVDNKIKPKSEYLLAKDGVKKIKKGHYAFFTDPATSYWLINDIFTEKEKCDLSELPLHRHETTGYLVQKNSPYRKLINYANVILLETGLMQRELSIWHAEKPKCAAGKTTTEESLVSVEIKDIASLIAFLIIGFIGSFTILVLEIIVHRHETTITAILIKKS
;
A
#
# COMPACT_ATOMS: atom_id res chain seq x y z
N MET A 1 5.37 10.85 8.91
CA MET A 1 4.25 9.92 9.18
C MET A 1 2.95 10.66 8.93
N LEU A 2 2.44 10.62 7.69
CA LEU A 2 1.17 11.22 7.29
C LEU A 2 0.18 10.07 7.08
N ASN A 3 -0.68 9.82 8.06
CA ASN A 3 -1.73 8.81 7.92
C ASN A 3 -3.00 9.50 7.39
N ALA A 4 -3.22 9.42 6.07
CA ALA A 4 -4.41 9.91 5.39
C ALA A 4 -5.23 8.72 4.87
N TYR A 5 -6.53 8.71 5.15
CA TYR A 5 -7.41 7.57 4.81
C TYR A 5 -8.54 8.03 3.90
N LEU A 6 -8.71 7.39 2.74
CA LEU A 6 -9.91 7.54 1.92
C LEU A 6 -10.87 6.40 2.28
N CYS A 7 -12.07 6.76 2.72
CA CYS A 7 -13.18 5.84 2.89
C CYS A 7 -14.07 5.93 1.65
N VAL A 8 -14.54 4.80 1.15
CA VAL A 8 -15.43 4.74 -0.01
C VAL A 8 -16.73 4.06 0.39
N LYS A 9 -17.90 4.63 0.02
CA LYS A 9 -19.21 4.01 0.32
C LYS A 9 -19.58 2.98 -0.73
N VAL A 10 -19.96 1.79 -0.25
CA VAL A 10 -20.90 0.90 -0.94
C VAL A 10 -21.91 0.38 0.12
N TYR A 11 -23.11 -0.07 -0.27
CA TYR A 11 -24.19 -0.50 0.63
C TYR A 11 -24.24 -2.04 0.73
N GLY A 12 -24.38 -2.61 1.94
CA GLY A 12 -24.55 -4.05 2.18
C GLY A 12 -23.85 -4.56 3.47
N GLU A 13 -23.81 -5.88 3.73
CA GLU A 13 -23.31 -6.46 4.99
C GLU A 13 -21.89 -5.99 5.36
N ILE A 14 -21.85 -5.16 6.41
CA ILE A 14 -20.64 -4.60 6.99
C ILE A 14 -20.04 -5.64 7.93
N ASN A 15 -18.75 -5.94 7.78
CA ASN A 15 -18.00 -6.73 8.77
C ASN A 15 -18.37 -6.26 10.19
N PRO A 16 -18.81 -7.13 11.11
CA PRO A 16 -19.37 -6.71 12.40
C PRO A 16 -18.36 -5.89 13.23
N PHE A 17 -17.06 -6.17 13.06
CA PHE A 17 -15.97 -5.37 13.62
C PHE A 17 -15.90 -3.95 13.04
N LEU A 18 -15.98 -3.83 11.71
CA LEU A 18 -15.94 -2.54 11.02
C LEU A 18 -17.17 -1.70 11.36
N LYS A 19 -18.34 -2.33 11.43
CA LYS A 19 -19.61 -1.70 11.86
C LYS A 19 -19.48 -1.10 13.26
N LYS A 20 -18.90 -1.85 14.21
CA LYS A 20 -18.66 -1.38 15.58
C LYS A 20 -17.70 -0.19 15.63
N ILE A 21 -16.71 -0.13 14.76
CA ILE A 21 -15.77 1.01 14.66
C ILE A 21 -16.48 2.22 14.06
N VAL A 22 -17.21 2.03 12.96
CA VAL A 22 -17.96 3.12 12.29
C VAL A 22 -18.98 3.74 13.24
N ASP A 23 -19.76 2.91 13.93
CA ASP A 23 -20.84 3.38 14.80
C ASP A 23 -20.32 4.09 16.04
N ASN A 24 -19.24 3.59 16.67
CA ASN A 24 -18.72 4.17 17.91
C ASN A 24 -17.70 5.29 17.71
N LYS A 25 -16.96 5.30 16.59
CA LYS A 25 -15.86 6.25 16.36
C LYS A 25 -16.10 7.25 15.23
N ILE A 26 -16.85 6.90 14.19
CA ILE A 26 -16.98 7.71 12.96
C ILE A 26 -18.27 8.54 12.97
N LYS A 27 -19.43 7.89 13.13
CA LYS A 27 -20.75 8.57 13.15
C LYS A 27 -20.87 9.75 14.13
N PRO A 28 -20.36 9.69 15.38
CA PRO A 28 -20.52 10.80 16.31
C PRO A 28 -19.69 12.05 15.95
N LYS A 29 -18.73 11.94 15.02
CA LYS A 29 -17.86 13.05 14.57
C LYS A 29 -18.01 13.38 13.08
N SER A 30 -19.00 12.81 12.40
CA SER A 30 -19.13 12.98 10.95
C SER A 30 -19.71 14.34 10.58
N GLU A 31 -18.94 15.11 9.81
CA GLU A 31 -19.37 16.34 9.16
C GLU A 31 -19.60 16.05 7.66
N TYR A 32 -20.67 16.61 7.09
CA TYR A 32 -20.91 16.52 5.65
C TYR A 32 -20.16 17.62 4.92
N LEU A 33 -19.36 17.23 3.92
CA LEU A 33 -18.55 18.13 3.12
C LEU A 33 -18.77 17.83 1.64
N LEU A 34 -18.61 18.84 0.79
CA LEU A 34 -18.50 18.61 -0.65
C LEU A 34 -17.28 17.74 -0.94
N ALA A 35 -17.37 16.89 -1.96
CA ALA A 35 -16.31 15.96 -2.33
C ALA A 35 -14.95 16.66 -2.52
N LYS A 36 -14.93 17.82 -3.17
CA LYS A 36 -13.71 18.63 -3.38
C LYS A 36 -13.08 19.08 -2.06
N ASP A 37 -13.88 19.52 -1.10
CA ASP A 37 -13.38 20.01 0.18
C ASP A 37 -12.96 18.87 1.10
N GLY A 38 -13.69 17.74 1.06
CA GLY A 38 -13.32 16.51 1.73
C GLY A 38 -11.95 16.00 1.24
N VAL A 39 -11.75 15.92 -0.07
CA VAL A 39 -10.48 15.49 -0.69
C VAL A 39 -9.33 16.45 -0.33
N LYS A 40 -9.57 17.77 -0.28
CA LYS A 40 -8.57 18.73 0.22
C LYS A 40 -8.24 18.54 1.71
N LYS A 41 -9.22 18.16 2.55
CA LYS A 41 -8.96 17.84 3.97
C LYS A 41 -8.13 16.57 4.11
N ILE A 42 -8.33 15.56 3.26
CA ILE A 42 -7.48 14.34 3.23
C ILE A 42 -6.01 14.73 2.98
N LYS A 43 -5.76 15.64 2.04
CA LYS A 43 -4.39 16.11 1.72
C LYS A 43 -3.68 16.76 2.92
N LYS A 44 -4.42 17.42 3.80
CA LYS A 44 -3.87 18.01 5.05
C LYS A 44 -3.48 16.96 6.10
N GLY A 45 -3.82 15.68 5.88
CA GLY A 45 -3.55 14.59 6.80
C GLY A 45 -4.56 14.50 7.96
N HIS A 46 -4.48 13.42 8.74
CA HIS A 46 -5.29 13.16 9.94
C HIS A 46 -6.82 13.19 9.73
N TYR A 47 -7.26 13.02 8.48
CA TYR A 47 -8.67 13.04 8.14
C TYR A 47 -9.00 11.82 7.29
N ALA A 48 -10.16 11.24 7.57
CA ALA A 48 -10.75 10.20 6.76
C ALA A 48 -12.02 10.74 6.11
N PHE A 49 -12.08 10.74 4.79
CA PHE A 49 -13.25 11.23 4.06
C PHE A 49 -13.93 10.10 3.32
N PHE A 50 -15.26 10.11 3.35
CA PHE A 50 -16.09 9.07 2.76
C PHE A 50 -16.81 9.55 1.51
N THR A 51 -16.57 8.91 0.37
CA THR A 51 -17.12 9.36 -0.91
C THR A 51 -17.21 8.24 -1.95
N ASP A 52 -17.91 8.50 -3.05
CA ASP A 52 -17.92 7.63 -4.22
C ASP A 52 -16.52 7.52 -4.86
N PRO A 53 -16.07 6.32 -5.27
CA PRO A 53 -14.73 6.14 -5.83
C PRO A 53 -14.56 6.84 -7.17
N ALA A 54 -15.57 6.84 -8.05
CA ALA A 54 -15.49 7.48 -9.37
C ALA A 54 -15.21 8.99 -9.25
N THR A 55 -15.94 9.65 -8.35
CA THR A 55 -15.77 11.09 -8.09
C THR A 55 -14.44 11.38 -7.39
N SER A 56 -14.07 10.55 -6.41
CA SER A 56 -12.87 10.79 -5.61
C SER A 56 -11.58 10.57 -6.39
N TYR A 57 -11.49 9.54 -7.23
CA TYR A 57 -10.32 9.28 -8.05
C TYR A 57 -10.05 10.41 -9.04
N TRP A 58 -11.11 10.99 -9.60
CA TRP A 58 -10.98 12.18 -10.46
C TRP A 58 -10.38 13.37 -9.67
N LEU A 59 -10.93 13.67 -8.50
CA LEU A 59 -10.44 14.77 -7.64
C LEU A 59 -9.03 14.53 -7.10
N ILE A 60 -8.69 13.29 -6.75
CA ILE A 60 -7.36 12.91 -6.26
C ILE A 60 -6.34 13.08 -7.38
N ASN A 61 -6.66 12.66 -8.60
CA ASN A 61 -5.76 12.84 -9.74
C ASN A 61 -5.46 14.31 -10.06
N ASP A 62 -6.43 15.21 -9.82
CA ASP A 62 -6.30 16.66 -10.02
C ASP A 62 -5.55 17.36 -8.87
N ILE A 63 -5.82 16.99 -7.62
CA ILE A 63 -5.37 17.74 -6.43
C ILE A 63 -4.05 17.20 -5.83
N PHE A 64 -3.81 15.89 -5.94
CA PHE A 64 -2.69 15.22 -5.28
C PHE A 64 -1.48 15.11 -6.21
N THR A 65 -0.29 15.28 -5.64
CA THR A 65 0.95 14.96 -6.32
C THR A 65 1.18 13.44 -6.38
N GLU A 66 2.02 12.97 -7.29
CA GLU A 66 2.31 11.52 -7.45
C GLU A 66 2.80 10.87 -6.14
N LYS A 67 3.59 11.58 -5.34
CA LYS A 67 4.05 11.09 -4.03
C LYS A 67 2.89 10.94 -3.04
N GLU A 68 2.03 11.96 -2.94
CA GLU A 68 0.87 11.95 -2.04
C GLU A 68 -0.17 10.89 -2.44
N LYS A 69 -0.27 10.55 -3.74
CA LYS A 69 -1.12 9.44 -4.20
C LYS A 69 -0.61 8.09 -3.69
N CYS A 70 0.70 7.89 -3.60
CA CYS A 70 1.31 6.66 -3.10
C CYS A 70 1.15 6.50 -1.58
N ASP A 71 1.11 7.61 -0.84
CA ASP A 71 0.88 7.62 0.61
C ASP A 71 -0.61 7.45 0.98
N LEU A 72 -1.52 7.55 0.00
CA LEU A 72 -2.95 7.46 0.23
C LEU A 72 -3.38 6.01 0.47
N SER A 73 -3.98 5.76 1.64
CA SER A 73 -4.56 4.47 1.96
C SER A 73 -6.07 4.48 1.72
N GLU A 74 -6.55 3.57 0.88
CA GLU A 74 -7.99 3.33 0.65
C GLU A 74 -8.47 2.20 1.56
N LEU A 75 -9.59 2.41 2.26
CA LEU A 75 -10.28 1.35 2.99
C LEU A 75 -11.66 1.10 2.36
N PRO A 76 -11.87 -0.05 1.67
CA PRO A 76 -13.18 -0.40 1.16
C PRO A 76 -14.09 -0.75 2.33
N LEU A 77 -15.08 0.09 2.59
CA LEU A 77 -16.04 -0.16 3.68
C LEU A 77 -17.13 -1.17 3.27
N HIS A 78 -17.29 -1.44 1.97
CA HIS A 78 -18.29 -2.40 1.48
C HIS A 78 -17.99 -2.96 0.06
N ARG A 79 -18.66 -4.05 -0.34
CA ARG A 79 -18.52 -4.76 -1.63
C ARG A 79 -19.34 -4.09 -2.74
N HIS A 80 -18.92 -4.20 -4.01
CA HIS A 80 -19.69 -3.65 -5.15
C HIS A 80 -21.14 -4.18 -5.18
N GLU A 81 -22.12 -3.27 -5.12
CA GLU A 81 -23.53 -3.57 -5.40
C GLU A 81 -23.80 -3.47 -6.91
N THR A 82 -24.66 -4.35 -7.42
CA THR A 82 -25.10 -4.31 -8.81
C THR A 82 -26.14 -3.21 -8.99
N THR A 83 -25.80 -2.18 -9.76
CA THR A 83 -26.76 -1.14 -10.16
C THR A 83 -27.62 -1.63 -11.32
N GLY A 84 -28.89 -1.25 -11.33
CA GLY A 84 -29.84 -1.62 -12.39
C GLY A 84 -30.75 -0.46 -12.77
N TYR A 85 -31.41 -0.60 -13.92
CA TYR A 85 -32.33 0.41 -14.43
C TYR A 85 -33.65 0.34 -13.67
N LEU A 86 -34.13 1.51 -13.25
CA LEU A 86 -35.39 1.64 -12.56
C LEU A 86 -36.53 1.76 -13.58
N VAL A 87 -37.53 0.88 -13.46
CA VAL A 87 -38.70 0.84 -14.34
C VAL A 87 -39.97 0.73 -13.49
N GLN A 88 -41.04 1.40 -13.91
CA GLN A 88 -42.34 1.29 -13.24
C GLN A 88 -42.83 -0.16 -13.18
N LYS A 89 -43.44 -0.53 -12.05
CA LYS A 89 -44.08 -1.84 -11.87
C LYS A 89 -45.10 -2.08 -12.99
N ASN A 90 -45.04 -3.25 -13.61
CA ASN A 90 -45.88 -3.67 -14.76
C ASN A 90 -45.71 -2.84 -16.04
N SER A 91 -44.61 -2.09 -16.19
CA SER A 91 -44.32 -1.41 -17.46
C SER A 91 -44.07 -2.42 -18.60
N PRO A 92 -44.65 -2.20 -19.80
CA PRO A 92 -44.38 -3.03 -20.97
C PRO A 92 -42.90 -2.97 -21.40
N TYR A 93 -42.19 -1.90 -21.04
CA TYR A 93 -40.79 -1.68 -21.42
C TYR A 93 -39.78 -2.48 -20.59
N ARG A 94 -40.21 -3.13 -19.50
CA ARG A 94 -39.29 -3.87 -18.61
C ARG A 94 -38.47 -4.93 -19.35
N LYS A 95 -39.11 -5.69 -20.24
CA LYS A 95 -38.42 -6.74 -21.03
C LYS A 95 -37.44 -6.13 -22.03
N LEU A 96 -37.85 -5.05 -22.71
CA LEU A 96 -37.03 -4.36 -23.69
C LEU A 96 -35.77 -3.77 -23.05
N ILE A 97 -35.92 -3.06 -21.92
CA ILE A 97 -34.80 -2.46 -21.20
C ILE A 97 -33.83 -3.54 -20.71
N ASN A 98 -34.35 -4.63 -20.14
CA ASN A 98 -33.49 -5.75 -19.71
C ASN A 98 -32.74 -6.38 -20.88
N TYR A 99 -33.39 -6.59 -22.02
CA TYR A 99 -32.75 -7.13 -23.22
C TYR A 99 -31.65 -6.20 -23.74
N ALA A 100 -31.93 -4.90 -23.84
CA ALA A 100 -30.96 -3.90 -24.24
C ALA A 100 -29.74 -3.86 -23.29
N ASN A 101 -29.96 -4.05 -21.98
CA ASN A 101 -28.88 -4.09 -21.00
C ASN A 101 -27.98 -5.31 -21.15
N VAL A 102 -28.55 -6.47 -21.42
CA VAL A 102 -27.75 -7.68 -21.71
C VAL A 102 -26.88 -7.43 -22.93
N ILE A 103 -27.43 -6.86 -24.01
CA ILE A 103 -26.64 -6.51 -25.20
C ILE A 103 -25.52 -5.53 -24.87
N LEU A 104 -25.79 -4.46 -24.11
CA LEU A 104 -24.76 -3.48 -23.72
C LEU A 104 -23.61 -4.10 -22.92
N LEU A 105 -23.91 -5.12 -22.11
CA LEU A 105 -22.92 -5.85 -21.33
C LEU A 105 -22.14 -6.85 -22.20
N GLU A 106 -22.82 -7.66 -23.00
CA GLU A 106 -22.21 -8.69 -23.86
C GLU A 106 -21.33 -8.08 -24.96
N THR A 107 -21.74 -6.95 -25.53
CA THR A 107 -20.95 -6.23 -26.53
C THR A 107 -19.77 -5.47 -25.93
N GLY A 108 -19.69 -5.34 -24.61
CA GLY A 108 -18.67 -4.54 -23.92
C GLY A 108 -18.84 -3.03 -24.05
N LEU A 109 -19.94 -2.54 -24.65
CA LEU A 109 -20.23 -1.11 -24.75
C LEU A 109 -20.34 -0.46 -23.37
N MET A 110 -20.94 -1.16 -22.41
CA MET A 110 -21.00 -0.69 -21.03
C MET A 110 -19.61 -0.49 -20.43
N GLN A 111 -18.69 -1.44 -20.65
CA GLN A 111 -17.33 -1.37 -20.13
C GLN A 111 -16.54 -0.20 -20.73
N ARG A 112 -16.73 0.05 -22.03
CA ARG A 112 -16.12 1.20 -22.73
C ARG A 112 -16.63 2.52 -22.17
N GLU A 113 -17.93 2.65 -21.93
CA GLU A 113 -18.51 3.87 -21.38
C GLU A 113 -18.01 4.11 -19.95
N LEU A 114 -17.96 3.05 -19.15
CA LEU A 114 -17.39 3.12 -17.81
C LEU A 114 -15.92 3.55 -17.83
N SER A 115 -15.09 3.08 -18.76
CA SER A 115 -13.68 3.50 -18.81
C SER A 115 -13.46 4.96 -19.22
N ILE A 116 -14.43 5.55 -19.93
CA ILE A 116 -14.38 6.97 -20.34
C ILE A 116 -14.81 7.88 -19.18
N TRP A 117 -15.90 7.53 -18.51
CA TRP A 117 -16.51 8.41 -17.50
C TRP A 117 -16.05 8.14 -16.07
N HIS A 118 -15.65 6.91 -15.74
CA HIS A 118 -15.11 6.59 -14.42
C HIS A 118 -13.60 6.78 -14.46
N ALA A 119 -13.12 7.67 -13.59
CA ALA A 119 -11.69 7.79 -13.37
C ALA A 119 -11.15 6.45 -12.87
N GLU A 120 -10.14 5.92 -13.55
CA GLU A 120 -9.43 4.74 -13.09
C GLU A 120 -8.77 5.04 -11.75
N LYS A 121 -8.66 4.00 -10.90
CA LYS A 121 -7.94 4.10 -9.64
C LYS A 121 -6.56 4.71 -9.89
N PRO A 122 -6.16 5.78 -9.16
CA PRO A 122 -4.87 6.41 -9.34
C PRO A 122 -3.76 5.38 -9.11
N LYS A 123 -2.99 5.11 -10.16
CA LYS A 123 -1.82 4.23 -10.10
C LYS A 123 -0.66 5.06 -9.56
N CYS A 124 -0.06 4.62 -8.46
CA CYS A 124 1.18 5.20 -7.96
C CYS A 124 2.27 4.99 -9.04
N ALA A 125 2.74 6.06 -9.68
CA ALA A 125 3.80 5.95 -10.69
C ALA A 125 5.13 5.47 -10.10
N ALA A 126 5.38 5.70 -8.80
CA ALA A 126 6.50 5.09 -8.09
C ALA A 126 6.37 3.56 -7.96
N GLY A 127 5.19 3.00 -8.23
CA GLY A 127 4.90 1.57 -8.33
C GLY A 127 4.84 1.02 -9.76
N LYS A 128 5.14 1.81 -10.82
CA LYS A 128 5.31 1.29 -12.19
C LYS A 128 6.67 0.58 -12.40
N THR A 129 7.09 -0.17 -11.40
CA THR A 129 8.11 -1.23 -11.49
C THR A 129 7.50 -2.60 -11.16
N THR A 130 6.17 -2.73 -11.18
CA THR A 130 5.46 -4.02 -10.95
C THR A 130 5.26 -4.84 -12.23
N THR A 131 6.15 -4.70 -13.20
CA THR A 131 6.35 -5.68 -14.28
C THR A 131 7.85 -5.75 -14.50
N GLU A 132 8.43 -6.91 -14.19
CA GLU A 132 9.85 -7.23 -14.30
C GLU A 132 10.73 -6.50 -13.25
N GLU A 133 11.17 -7.25 -12.25
CA GLU A 133 12.27 -6.93 -11.33
C GLU A 133 11.99 -5.89 -10.24
N SER A 134 11.70 -6.45 -9.07
CA SER A 134 11.86 -5.88 -7.74
C SER A 134 13.17 -5.10 -7.54
N LEU A 135 13.22 -3.85 -8.01
CA LEU A 135 14.13 -2.83 -7.48
C LEU A 135 13.45 -2.16 -6.29
N VAL A 136 13.33 -2.94 -5.20
CA VAL A 136 13.29 -2.32 -3.88
C VAL A 136 14.62 -1.55 -3.80
N SER A 137 14.56 -0.22 -3.86
CA SER A 137 15.72 0.61 -3.55
C SER A 137 16.03 0.38 -2.08
N VAL A 138 16.77 -0.69 -1.79
CA VAL A 138 17.16 -1.06 -0.44
C VAL A 138 18.05 0.07 0.06
N GLU A 139 17.52 0.86 0.97
CA GLU A 139 18.29 1.92 1.60
C GLU A 139 19.41 1.25 2.38
N ILE A 140 20.61 1.83 2.42
CA ILE A 140 21.78 1.23 3.11
C ILE A 140 21.45 0.88 4.57
N LYS A 141 20.45 1.57 5.15
CA LYS A 141 19.89 1.33 6.47
C LYS A 141 19.28 -0.06 6.65
N ASP A 142 18.67 -0.64 5.61
CA ASP A 142 18.02 -1.96 5.67
C ASP A 142 19.07 -3.09 5.73
N ILE A 143 20.26 -2.88 5.18
CA ILE A 143 21.37 -3.85 5.15
C ILE A 143 22.36 -3.62 6.31
N ALA A 144 22.15 -2.57 7.12
CA ALA A 144 23.06 -2.20 8.20
C ALA A 144 23.33 -3.34 9.19
N SER A 145 22.32 -4.18 9.48
CA SER A 145 22.49 -5.33 10.37
C SER A 145 23.43 -6.39 9.79
N LEU A 146 23.37 -6.66 8.48
CA LEU A 146 24.25 -7.62 7.81
C LEU A 146 25.71 -7.13 7.78
N ILE A 147 25.91 -5.84 7.51
CA ILE A 147 27.24 -5.21 7.52
C ILE A 147 27.86 -5.26 8.92
N ALA A 148 27.06 -5.04 9.97
CA ALA A 148 27.54 -5.14 11.36
C ALA A 148 28.03 -6.55 11.71
N PHE A 149 27.28 -7.60 11.32
CA PHE A 149 27.72 -8.99 11.53
C PHE A 149 29.03 -9.30 10.79
N LEU A 150 29.20 -8.80 9.57
CA LEU A 150 30.44 -8.97 8.80
C LEU A 150 31.66 -8.35 9.50
N ILE A 151 31.51 -7.13 10.02
CA ILE A 151 32.61 -6.43 10.73
C ILE A 151 33.01 -7.19 12.00
N ILE A 152 32.02 -7.68 12.77
CA ILE A 152 32.29 -8.46 13.99
C ILE A 152 33.02 -9.77 13.65
N GLY A 153 32.57 -10.47 12.60
CA GLY A 153 33.23 -11.69 12.12
C GLY A 153 34.67 -11.45 11.68
N PHE A 154 34.93 -10.34 10.97
CA PHE A 154 36.26 -9.96 10.53
C PHE A 154 37.21 -9.67 11.69
N ILE A 155 36.74 -8.90 12.69
CA ILE A 155 37.51 -8.61 13.90
C ILE A 155 37.82 -9.90 14.67
N GLY A 156 36.82 -10.78 14.83
CA GLY A 156 36.99 -12.08 15.49
C GLY A 156 38.08 -12.93 14.82
N SER A 157 38.01 -13.08 13.50
CA SER A 157 39.03 -13.82 12.75
C SER A 157 40.44 -13.23 12.90
N PHE A 158 40.55 -11.90 12.83
CA PHE A 158 41.84 -11.22 13.02
C PHE A 158 42.41 -11.43 14.43
N THR A 159 41.57 -11.38 15.47
CA THR A 159 42.02 -11.61 16.84
C THR A 159 42.53 -13.03 17.07
N ILE A 160 41.88 -14.04 16.48
CA ILE A 160 42.32 -15.44 16.57
C ILE A 160 43.67 -15.61 15.88
N LEU A 161 43.85 -15.04 14.69
CA LEU A 161 45.11 -15.09 13.94
C LEU A 161 46.27 -14.44 14.70
N VAL A 162 46.05 -13.29 15.35
CA VAL A 162 47.07 -12.65 16.19
C VAL A 162 47.43 -13.50 17.39
N LEU A 163 46.45 -14.13 18.05
CA LEU A 163 46.70 -15.04 19.17
C LEU A 163 47.54 -16.26 18.75
N GLU A 164 47.22 -16.88 17.61
CA GLU A 164 47.99 -17.99 17.07
C GLU A 164 49.45 -17.61 16.79
N ILE A 165 49.68 -16.44 16.18
CA ILE A 165 51.03 -15.94 15.91
C ILE A 165 51.80 -15.72 17.23
N ILE A 166 51.17 -15.13 18.25
CA ILE A 166 51.82 -14.89 19.55
C ILE A 166 52.19 -16.22 20.22
N VAL A 167 51.27 -17.18 20.26
CA VAL A 167 51.52 -18.51 20.86
C VAL A 167 52.65 -19.23 20.11
N HIS A 168 52.61 -19.22 18.78
CA HIS A 168 53.65 -19.87 17.97
C HIS A 168 55.03 -19.21 18.15
N ARG A 169 55.10 -17.88 18.29
CA ARG A 169 56.35 -17.18 18.62
C ARG A 169 56.84 -17.48 20.03
N HIS A 170 55.94 -17.69 20.98
CA HIS A 170 56.31 -18.02 22.35
C HIS A 170 56.88 -19.45 22.46
N GLU A 171 56.25 -20.42 21.80
CA GLU A 171 56.71 -21.82 21.73
C GLU A 171 58.09 -21.95 21.02
N THR A 172 58.27 -21.25 19.90
CA THR A 172 59.56 -21.23 19.17
C THR A 172 60.68 -20.56 19.97
N THR A 173 60.36 -19.53 20.76
CA THR A 173 61.34 -18.88 21.64
C THR A 173 61.73 -19.76 22.83
N ILE A 174 60.79 -20.48 23.44
CA ILE A 174 61.04 -21.40 24.56
C ILE A 174 61.90 -22.59 24.11
N THR A 175 61.58 -23.20 22.96
CA THR A 175 62.37 -24.31 22.39
C THR A 175 63.79 -23.88 22.00
N ALA A 176 63.96 -22.67 21.44
CA ALA A 176 65.30 -22.12 21.16
C ALA A 176 66.13 -21.88 22.44
N ILE A 177 65.51 -21.48 23.56
CA ILE A 177 66.18 -21.31 24.85
C ILE A 177 66.60 -22.67 25.44
N LEU A 178 65.79 -23.72 25.28
CA LEU A 178 66.11 -25.07 25.76
C LEU A 178 67.25 -25.74 24.97
N ILE A 179 67.32 -25.53 23.64
CA ILE A 179 68.41 -26.07 22.80
C ILE A 179 69.74 -25.36 23.10
N LYS A 180 69.72 -24.06 23.41
CA LYS A 180 70.94 -23.28 23.74
C LYS A 180 71.49 -23.56 25.15
N LYS A 181 70.72 -24.26 26.00
CA LYS A 181 71.08 -24.58 27.39
C LYS A 181 71.67 -26.00 27.55
N SER A 182 71.65 -26.82 26.49
CA SER A 182 72.39 -28.10 26.40
C SER A 182 73.73 -27.90 25.69
#